data_AF-A0ABD6B156-F1
#
_entry.id   AF-A0ABD6B156-F1
#
_cell.length_a   1.000
_cell.length_b   1.000
_cell.length_c   1.000
_cell.angle_alpha   90.00
_cell.angle_beta   90.00
_cell.angle_gamma   90.00
#
_symmetry.space_group_name_H-M   'P 1'
#
loop_
_entity.id
_entity.type
_entity.pdbx_description
1 polymer ?
#
loop_
_entity_poly.entity_id
_entity_poly.type
_entity_poly.pdbx_seq_one_letter_code
_entity_poly.pdbx_strand_id
1 'polypeptide(L)'
;MTSDITTIDVLALATVPNGAAPNSATLDQFYAVLADGRRRRLLDHLASVGETTFDDLVDAFAGEFPERERLANLLYHVHLPKLVAAGIVDSRDGVVTYDPPAGFDHLYEFVDANANVERATHGADEGFDLLADYRRREVLALVDEHHEITLPDVADEVAIEEFQTSIVEIPPDDVLDVYLSLYHDHVPRLEAADLVEYDQERDLVALSAEGASHAASAVDE
;
A
#
# COMPACT_ATOMS: atom_id res chain seq x y z
N MET A 1 -0.33 -11.11 20.29
CA MET A 1 -0.65 -11.62 18.95
C MET A 1 0.06 -10.67 18.02
N THR A 2 1.37 -10.85 17.88
CA THR A 2 2.19 -10.15 16.90
C THR A 2 1.71 -10.62 15.53
N SER A 3 1.26 -9.70 14.70
CA SER A 3 0.83 -10.02 13.34
C SER A 3 2.06 -10.50 12.56
N ASP A 4 2.00 -11.72 12.01
CA ASP A 4 3.04 -12.26 11.13
C ASP A 4 3.06 -11.47 9.80
N ILE A 5 3.64 -10.27 9.82
CA ILE A 5 4.02 -9.48 8.63
C ILE A 5 5.21 -10.16 7.90
N THR A 6 5.80 -11.19 8.52
CA THR A 6 6.94 -12.03 8.11
C THR A 6 6.93 -12.60 6.69
N THR A 7 5.85 -12.45 5.92
CA THR A 7 5.75 -12.94 4.53
C THR A 7 5.96 -11.85 3.47
N ILE A 8 5.96 -10.56 3.84
CA ILE A 8 6.03 -9.45 2.90
C ILE A 8 7.17 -8.51 3.27
N ASP A 9 7.98 -8.15 2.27
CA ASP A 9 8.98 -7.09 2.44
C ASP A 9 8.34 -5.71 2.34
N VAL A 10 7.81 -5.22 3.46
CA VAL A 10 7.14 -3.91 3.55
C VAL A 10 8.09 -2.75 3.19
N LEU A 11 9.40 -2.88 3.45
CA LEU A 11 10.39 -1.85 3.15
C LEU A 11 10.68 -1.78 1.64
N ALA A 12 10.83 -2.93 0.98
CA ALA A 12 10.92 -2.97 -0.48
C ALA A 12 9.67 -2.37 -1.13
N LEU A 13 8.48 -2.65 -0.59
CA LEU A 13 7.22 -2.09 -1.08
C LEU A 13 7.05 -0.58 -0.82
N ALA A 14 7.64 -0.04 0.25
CA ALA A 14 7.65 1.40 0.49
C ALA A 14 8.54 2.14 -0.54
N THR A 15 9.63 1.51 -0.99
CA THR A 15 10.68 2.09 -1.82
C THR A 15 10.55 1.70 -3.31
N VAL A 16 9.33 1.77 -3.85
CA VAL A 16 9.03 1.39 -5.25
C VAL A 16 10.09 1.97 -6.21
N PRO A 17 10.77 1.14 -7.02
CA PRO A 17 11.94 1.56 -7.78
C PRO A 17 11.62 2.70 -8.75
N ASN A 18 12.45 3.74 -8.69
CA ASN A 18 12.19 5.00 -9.36
C ASN A 18 12.48 4.91 -10.88
N GLY A 19 11.48 5.23 -11.72
CA GLY A 19 11.62 5.18 -13.18
C GLY A 19 10.32 5.30 -14.00
N ALA A 20 9.18 4.94 -13.40
CA ALA A 20 7.83 5.12 -13.95
C ALA A 20 6.74 5.06 -12.87
N ALA A 21 7.11 5.28 -11.60
CA ALA A 21 6.18 5.16 -10.50
C ALA A 21 5.08 6.22 -10.63
N PRO A 22 3.80 5.83 -10.48
CA PRO A 22 2.70 6.79 -10.46
C PRO A 22 2.88 7.73 -9.26
N ASN A 23 2.22 8.90 -9.28
CA ASN A 23 2.35 9.85 -8.17
C ASN A 23 1.86 9.25 -6.83
N SER A 24 2.25 9.86 -5.71
CA SER A 24 1.92 9.40 -4.36
C SER A 24 0.43 9.12 -4.14
N ALA A 25 -0.44 10.04 -4.57
CA ALA A 25 -1.90 9.90 -4.45
C ALA A 25 -2.48 8.71 -5.27
N THR A 26 -1.81 8.33 -6.36
CA THR A 26 -2.18 7.16 -7.15
C THR A 26 -1.67 5.87 -6.50
N LEU A 27 -0.44 5.88 -5.96
CA LEU A 27 0.08 4.78 -5.15
C LEU A 27 -0.79 4.51 -3.92
N ASP A 28 -1.28 5.55 -3.24
CA ASP A 28 -2.22 5.43 -2.12
C ASP A 28 -3.47 4.64 -2.52
N GLN A 29 -4.06 4.99 -3.67
CA GLN A 29 -5.23 4.29 -4.20
C GLN A 29 -4.92 2.84 -4.56
N PHE A 30 -3.75 2.56 -5.13
CA PHE A 30 -3.35 1.22 -5.49
C PHE A 30 -3.12 0.36 -4.26
N TYR A 31 -2.36 0.83 -3.28
CA TYR A 31 -2.16 0.11 -2.03
C TYR A 31 -3.46 -0.07 -1.25
N ALA A 32 -4.36 0.93 -1.24
CA ALA A 32 -5.69 0.78 -0.66
C ALA A 32 -6.53 -0.30 -1.37
N VAL A 33 -6.41 -0.43 -2.70
CA VAL A 33 -7.02 -1.54 -3.44
C VAL A 33 -6.40 -2.86 -3.02
N LEU A 34 -5.07 -2.91 -2.93
CA LEU A 34 -4.32 -4.12 -2.60
C LEU A 34 -4.48 -4.54 -1.15
N ALA A 35 -4.91 -3.68 -0.21
CA ALA A 35 -5.13 -4.02 1.20
C ALA A 35 -6.25 -5.04 1.48
N ASP A 36 -6.93 -5.55 0.45
CA ASP A 36 -7.97 -6.58 0.59
C ASP A 36 -7.65 -7.78 -0.27
N GLY A 37 -7.45 -8.93 0.36
CA GLY A 37 -7.14 -10.18 -0.33
C GLY A 37 -8.17 -10.61 -1.38
N ARG A 38 -9.44 -10.21 -1.24
CA ARG A 38 -10.45 -10.49 -2.27
C ARG A 38 -10.24 -9.63 -3.50
N ARG A 39 -9.86 -8.36 -3.34
CA ARG A 39 -9.51 -7.49 -4.47
C ARG A 39 -8.26 -7.99 -5.18
N ARG A 40 -7.24 -8.44 -4.45
CA ARG A 40 -6.04 -9.06 -5.04
C ARG A 40 -6.38 -10.28 -5.91
N ARG A 41 -7.22 -11.19 -5.42
CA ARG A 41 -7.69 -12.35 -6.21
C ARG A 41 -8.52 -11.96 -7.43
N LEU A 42 -9.38 -10.95 -7.29
CA LEU A 42 -10.14 -10.43 -8.43
C LEU A 42 -9.21 -9.84 -9.50
N LEU A 43 -8.18 -9.10 -9.09
CA LEU A 43 -7.19 -8.53 -9.99
C LEU A 43 -6.39 -9.61 -10.71
N ASP A 44 -5.94 -10.65 -10.00
CA ASP A 44 -5.25 -11.79 -10.60
C ASP A 44 -6.11 -12.47 -11.70
N HIS A 45 -7.38 -12.73 -11.40
CA HIS A 45 -8.31 -13.28 -12.38
C HIS A 45 -8.53 -12.33 -13.58
N LEU A 46 -8.78 -11.05 -13.32
CA LEU A 46 -9.06 -10.05 -14.35
C LEU A 46 -7.84 -9.77 -15.25
N ALA A 47 -6.63 -9.72 -14.69
CA ALA A 47 -5.39 -9.61 -15.44
C ALA A 47 -5.18 -10.82 -16.36
N SER A 48 -5.57 -12.02 -15.92
CA SER A 48 -5.49 -13.23 -16.75
C SER A 48 -6.50 -13.27 -17.89
N VAL A 49 -7.73 -12.82 -17.69
CA VAL A 49 -8.81 -12.93 -18.71
C VAL A 49 -8.94 -11.68 -19.58
N GLY A 50 -8.49 -10.52 -19.10
CA GLY A 50 -8.56 -9.21 -19.76
C GLY A 50 -9.98 -8.63 -19.78
N GLU A 51 -10.96 -9.37 -20.28
CA GLU A 51 -12.36 -8.95 -20.35
C GLU A 51 -13.29 -10.11 -19.98
N THR A 52 -14.30 -9.82 -19.17
CA THR A 52 -15.28 -10.82 -18.73
C THR A 52 -16.66 -10.19 -18.51
N THR A 53 -17.71 -11.00 -18.49
CA THR A 53 -19.03 -10.52 -18.09
C THR A 53 -19.18 -10.55 -16.57
N PHE A 54 -20.06 -9.71 -16.02
CA PHE A 54 -20.33 -9.72 -14.58
C PHE A 54 -20.84 -11.10 -14.10
N ASP A 55 -21.65 -11.78 -14.90
CA ASP A 55 -22.16 -13.12 -14.54
C ASP A 55 -21.05 -14.18 -14.57
N ASP A 56 -20.17 -14.15 -15.58
CA ASP A 56 -19.02 -15.06 -15.66
C ASP A 56 -18.03 -14.80 -14.51
N LEU A 57 -17.83 -13.52 -14.13
CA LEU A 57 -17.03 -13.14 -12.97
C LEU A 57 -17.64 -13.66 -11.67
N VAL A 58 -18.96 -13.55 -11.48
CA VAL A 58 -19.66 -14.13 -10.33
C VAL A 58 -19.48 -15.65 -10.31
N ASP A 59 -19.61 -16.31 -11.45
CA ASP A 59 -19.50 -17.76 -11.56
C ASP A 59 -18.06 -18.26 -11.32
N ALA A 60 -17.04 -17.50 -11.73
CA ALA A 60 -15.63 -17.80 -11.47
C ALA A 60 -15.31 -17.87 -9.98
N PHE A 61 -15.96 -17.04 -9.15
CA PHE A 61 -15.74 -16.98 -7.70
C PHE A 61 -16.84 -17.68 -6.88
N ALA A 62 -17.87 -18.23 -7.53
CA ALA A 62 -19.02 -18.83 -6.84
C ALA A 62 -18.62 -20.02 -5.93
N GLY A 63 -17.53 -20.71 -6.24
CA GLY A 63 -17.00 -21.81 -5.40
C GLY A 63 -16.46 -21.37 -4.04
N GLU A 64 -16.14 -20.08 -3.87
CA GLU A 64 -15.59 -19.53 -2.62
C GLU A 64 -16.69 -19.02 -1.66
N PHE A 65 -17.92 -18.88 -2.15
CA PHE A 65 -19.02 -18.28 -1.40
C PHE A 65 -20.23 -19.21 -1.32
N PRO A 66 -20.88 -19.33 -0.15
CA PRO A 66 -22.02 -20.22 0.01
C PRO A 66 -23.26 -19.76 -0.80
N GLU A 67 -23.34 -18.49 -1.20
CA GLU A 67 -24.47 -17.94 -1.94
C GLU A 67 -24.03 -17.01 -3.08
N ARG A 68 -24.37 -17.38 -4.32
CA ARG A 68 -24.10 -16.60 -5.55
C ARG A 68 -24.63 -15.16 -5.46
N GLU A 69 -25.83 -14.98 -4.94
CA GLU A 69 -26.47 -13.66 -4.83
C GLU A 69 -25.74 -12.74 -3.85
N ARG A 70 -25.17 -13.28 -2.75
CA ARG A 70 -24.34 -12.48 -1.85
C ARG A 70 -23.03 -12.06 -2.52
N LEU A 71 -22.39 -12.97 -3.24
CA LEU A 71 -21.18 -12.67 -4.01
C LEU A 71 -21.43 -11.57 -5.03
N ALA A 72 -22.50 -11.70 -5.84
CA ALA A 72 -22.89 -10.66 -6.80
C ALA A 72 -23.10 -9.30 -6.13
N ASN A 73 -23.82 -9.24 -5.00
CA ASN A 73 -24.00 -7.99 -4.26
C ASN A 73 -22.67 -7.39 -3.78
N LEU A 74 -21.74 -8.22 -3.27
CA LEU A 74 -20.42 -7.76 -2.83
C LEU A 74 -19.58 -7.25 -4.00
N LEU A 75 -19.54 -7.97 -5.12
CA LEU A 75 -18.81 -7.54 -6.31
C LEU A 75 -19.36 -6.21 -6.83
N TYR A 76 -20.68 -6.10 -6.96
CA TYR A 76 -21.33 -4.92 -7.52
C TYR A 76 -21.26 -3.70 -6.61
N HIS A 77 -21.45 -3.86 -5.30
CA HIS A 77 -21.55 -2.73 -4.37
C HIS A 77 -20.24 -2.39 -3.64
N VAL A 78 -19.28 -3.30 -3.59
CA VAL A 78 -18.06 -3.12 -2.76
C VAL A 78 -16.79 -3.21 -3.59
N HIS A 79 -16.58 -4.30 -4.32
CA HIS A 79 -15.28 -4.56 -4.95
C HIS A 79 -15.12 -3.83 -6.27
N LEU A 80 -16.03 -4.01 -7.23
CA LEU A 80 -15.93 -3.35 -8.54
C LEU A 80 -15.94 -1.82 -8.44
N PRO A 81 -16.79 -1.17 -7.62
CA PRO A 81 -16.75 0.29 -7.52
C PRO A 81 -15.40 0.84 -7.06
N LYS A 82 -14.69 0.11 -6.18
CA LYS A 82 -13.35 0.51 -5.73
C LYS A 82 -12.30 0.33 -6.83
N LEU A 83 -12.38 -0.76 -7.59
CA LEU A 83 -11.48 -0.99 -8.72
C LEU A 83 -11.70 0.04 -9.84
N VAL A 84 -12.97 0.40 -10.11
CA VAL A 84 -13.34 1.45 -11.05
C VAL A 84 -12.85 2.81 -10.56
N ALA A 85 -13.00 3.12 -9.27
CA ALA A 85 -12.53 4.39 -8.70
C ALA A 85 -11.00 4.55 -8.80
N ALA A 86 -10.26 3.45 -8.66
CA ALA A 86 -8.81 3.43 -8.87
C ALA A 86 -8.41 3.40 -10.37
N GLY A 87 -9.39 3.33 -11.28
CA GLY A 87 -9.16 3.25 -12.72
C GLY A 87 -8.59 1.93 -13.22
N ILE A 88 -8.58 0.88 -12.39
CA ILE A 88 -7.98 -0.42 -12.74
C ILE A 88 -8.88 -1.23 -13.68
N VAL A 89 -10.19 -1.01 -13.58
CA VAL A 89 -11.18 -1.68 -14.41
C VAL A 89 -12.19 -0.68 -14.95
N ASP A 90 -12.67 -0.90 -16.17
CA ASP A 90 -13.86 -0.26 -16.71
C ASP A 90 -15.03 -1.25 -16.64
N SER A 91 -16.17 -0.79 -16.14
CA SER A 91 -17.39 -1.61 -16.02
C SER A 91 -18.53 -0.94 -16.76
N ARG A 92 -18.88 -1.45 -17.94
CA ARG A 92 -19.93 -0.88 -18.81
C ARG A 92 -20.80 -1.97 -19.41
N ASP A 93 -22.11 -1.74 -19.40
CA ASP A 93 -23.10 -2.64 -20.01
C ASP A 93 -23.00 -4.11 -19.54
N GLY A 94 -22.58 -4.34 -18.29
CA GLY A 94 -22.43 -5.68 -17.71
C GLY A 94 -21.12 -6.39 -18.08
N VAL A 95 -20.24 -5.72 -18.82
CA VAL A 95 -18.87 -6.16 -19.13
C VAL A 95 -17.90 -5.48 -18.18
N VAL A 96 -16.94 -6.24 -17.66
CA VAL A 96 -15.83 -5.77 -16.84
C VAL A 96 -14.55 -6.00 -17.63
N THR A 97 -13.85 -4.90 -17.94
CA THR A 97 -12.59 -4.91 -18.69
C THR A 97 -11.47 -4.45 -17.76
N TYR A 98 -10.40 -5.25 -17.71
CA TYR A 98 -9.14 -4.87 -17.07
C TYR A 98 -8.41 -3.87 -17.97
N ASP A 99 -8.28 -2.63 -17.51
CA ASP A 99 -7.64 -1.53 -18.24
C ASP A 99 -6.89 -0.65 -17.24
N PRO A 100 -5.80 -1.17 -16.64
CA PRO A 100 -5.13 -0.50 -15.56
C PRO A 100 -4.39 0.76 -16.03
N PRO A 101 -4.28 1.78 -15.17
CA PRO A 101 -3.48 2.96 -15.47
C PRO A 101 -1.99 2.61 -15.61
N ALA A 102 -1.25 3.46 -16.32
CA ALA A 102 0.18 3.28 -16.51
C ALA A 102 0.91 3.13 -15.17
N GLY A 103 1.82 2.15 -15.10
CA GLY A 103 2.61 1.86 -13.91
C GLY A 103 1.95 0.90 -12.91
N PHE A 104 0.66 0.62 -13.03
CA PHE A 104 0.00 -0.34 -12.14
C PHE A 104 0.51 -1.77 -12.35
N ASP A 105 0.63 -2.25 -13.60
CA ASP A 105 1.14 -3.60 -13.85
C ASP A 105 2.56 -3.79 -13.31
N HIS A 106 3.43 -2.78 -13.45
CA HIS A 106 4.78 -2.80 -12.87
C HIS A 106 4.75 -2.84 -11.34
N LEU A 107 3.88 -2.04 -10.71
CA LEU A 107 3.69 -2.11 -9.27
C LEU A 107 3.15 -3.48 -8.85
N TYR A 108 2.17 -4.02 -9.57
CA TYR A 108 1.53 -5.28 -9.26
C TYR A 108 2.49 -6.46 -9.39
N GLU A 109 3.31 -6.49 -10.44
CA GLU A 109 4.41 -7.45 -10.61
C GLU A 109 5.45 -7.33 -9.48
N PHE A 110 5.82 -6.11 -9.11
CA PHE A 110 6.74 -5.87 -7.99
C PHE A 110 6.15 -6.34 -6.66
N VAL A 111 4.86 -6.06 -6.43
CA VAL A 111 4.13 -6.52 -5.26
C VAL A 111 4.07 -8.05 -5.22
N ASP A 112 3.72 -8.70 -6.33
CA ASP A 112 3.62 -10.16 -6.41
C ASP A 112 4.97 -10.83 -6.07
N ALA A 113 6.07 -10.28 -6.60
CA ALA A 113 7.43 -10.75 -6.34
C ALA A 113 7.86 -10.58 -4.86
N ASN A 114 7.46 -9.49 -4.19
CA ASN A 114 7.91 -9.17 -2.83
C ASN A 114 6.94 -9.59 -1.72
N ALA A 115 5.70 -9.92 -2.06
CA ALA A 115 4.67 -10.26 -1.08
C ALA A 115 4.36 -11.76 -0.99
N ASN A 116 4.94 -12.61 -1.85
CA ASN A 116 4.62 -14.06 -1.91
C ASN A 116 3.09 -14.27 -1.76
N VAL A 117 2.31 -13.50 -2.55
CA VAL A 117 0.90 -13.17 -2.30
C VAL A 117 0.01 -14.40 -2.12
N GLU A 118 0.42 -15.54 -2.68
CA GLU A 118 -0.25 -16.84 -2.55
C GLU A 118 -0.36 -17.38 -1.10
N ARG A 119 0.52 -16.97 -0.17
CA ARG A 119 0.53 -17.48 1.23
C ARG A 119 0.13 -16.47 2.29
N ALA A 120 0.08 -15.18 1.97
CA ALA A 120 -0.16 -14.11 2.95
C ALA A 120 -1.65 -13.70 2.96
N THR A 121 -2.44 -14.24 3.90
CA THR A 121 -3.89 -13.95 3.95
C THR A 121 -4.27 -12.81 4.90
N HIS A 122 -3.50 -12.52 5.95
CA HIS A 122 -3.83 -11.45 6.91
C HIS A 122 -2.70 -10.42 7.06
N GLY A 123 -1.44 -10.86 7.18
CA GLY A 123 -0.29 -9.94 7.21
C GLY A 123 -0.18 -9.06 5.95
N ALA A 124 -0.67 -9.57 4.81
CA ALA A 124 -0.78 -8.80 3.57
C ALA A 124 -1.75 -7.64 3.64
N ASP A 125 -2.94 -7.88 4.19
CA ASP A 125 -3.97 -6.85 4.29
C ASP A 125 -3.47 -5.71 5.17
N GLU A 126 -2.86 -6.04 6.31
CA GLU A 126 -2.28 -5.07 7.25
C GLU A 126 -1.07 -4.33 6.66
N GLY A 127 -0.14 -5.04 6.01
CA GLY A 127 1.03 -4.43 5.37
C GLY A 127 0.64 -3.46 4.26
N PHE A 128 -0.29 -3.82 3.37
CA PHE A 128 -0.76 -2.91 2.33
C PHE A 128 -1.62 -1.76 2.87
N ASP A 129 -2.38 -1.94 3.96
CA ASP A 129 -3.08 -0.84 4.63
C ASP A 129 -2.09 0.16 5.24
N LEU A 130 -0.99 -0.33 5.83
CA LEU A 130 0.12 0.51 6.27
C LEU A 130 0.76 1.26 5.10
N LEU A 131 0.92 0.64 3.95
CA LEU A 131 1.49 1.28 2.76
C LEU A 131 0.50 2.16 1.99
N ALA A 132 -0.79 2.18 2.34
CA ALA A 132 -1.81 2.93 1.61
C ALA A 132 -1.72 4.46 1.76
N ASP A 133 -0.86 4.96 2.64
CA ASP A 133 -0.70 6.40 2.89
C ASP A 133 0.74 6.80 2.58
N TYR A 134 0.88 7.85 1.79
CA TYR A 134 2.18 8.30 1.34
C TYR A 134 3.09 8.70 2.50
N ARG A 135 2.57 9.33 3.58
CA ARG A 135 3.40 9.78 4.70
C ARG A 135 4.05 8.60 5.41
N ARG A 136 3.36 7.45 5.50
CA ARG A 136 3.93 6.22 6.07
C ARG A 136 5.01 5.62 5.17
N ARG A 137 4.81 5.63 3.84
CA ARG A 137 5.84 5.17 2.90
C ARG A 137 7.09 6.05 2.96
N GLU A 138 6.90 7.36 3.08
CA GLU A 138 8.01 8.32 3.15
C GLU A 138 8.83 8.16 4.43
N VAL A 139 8.17 7.98 5.58
CA VAL A 139 8.87 7.66 6.85
C VAL A 139 9.71 6.40 6.69
N LEU A 140 9.14 5.34 6.10
CA LEU A 140 9.85 4.07 5.89
C LEU A 140 11.05 4.24 4.95
N ALA A 141 10.89 5.00 3.85
CA ALA A 141 11.97 5.26 2.91
C ALA A 141 13.13 6.05 3.56
N LEU A 142 12.82 7.11 4.32
CA LEU A 142 13.82 7.92 5.01
C LEU A 142 14.54 7.13 6.11
N VAL A 143 13.81 6.29 6.86
CA VAL A 143 14.40 5.46 7.91
C VAL A 143 15.25 4.34 7.29
N ASP A 144 14.86 3.77 6.15
CA ASP A 144 15.68 2.78 5.43
C ASP A 144 16.99 3.41 4.92
N GLU A 145 16.93 4.64 4.39
CA GLU A 145 18.12 5.36 3.93
C GLU A 145 19.03 5.79 5.08
N HIS A 146 18.48 6.41 6.12
CA HIS A 146 19.25 7.06 7.18
C HIS A 146 19.49 6.19 8.42
N HIS A 147 18.80 5.04 8.55
CA HIS A 147 18.75 4.13 9.70
C HIS A 147 18.14 4.76 10.97
N GLU A 148 18.44 6.03 11.24
CA GLU A 148 17.81 6.88 12.26
C GLU A 148 17.66 8.31 11.73
N ILE A 149 16.52 8.95 11.99
CA ILE A 149 16.21 10.31 11.55
C ILE A 149 15.30 11.01 12.56
N THR A 150 15.42 12.33 12.73
CA THR A 150 14.56 13.06 13.66
C THR A 150 13.17 13.25 13.08
N LEU A 151 12.13 13.19 13.91
CA LEU A 151 10.75 13.40 13.46
C LEU A 151 10.51 14.78 12.81
N PRO A 152 11.14 15.88 13.26
CA PRO A 152 11.11 17.15 12.55
C PRO A 152 11.73 17.08 11.16
N ASP A 153 12.88 16.42 11.00
CA ASP A 153 13.51 16.27 9.68
C ASP A 153 12.62 15.44 8.74
N VAL A 154 11.99 14.38 9.25
CA VAL A 154 11.00 13.61 8.48
C VAL A 154 9.82 14.50 8.08
N ALA A 155 9.31 15.35 8.99
CA ALA A 155 8.21 16.26 8.67
C ALA A 155 8.58 17.27 7.57
N ASP A 156 9.81 17.78 7.57
CA ASP A 156 10.31 18.69 6.54
C ASP A 156 10.37 18.00 5.17
N GLU A 157 10.97 16.81 5.08
CA GLU A 157 11.06 16.05 3.83
C GLU A 157 9.68 15.66 3.30
N VAL A 158 8.80 15.16 4.17
CA VAL A 158 7.40 14.84 3.85
C VAL A 158 6.67 16.07 3.33
N ALA A 159 6.84 17.24 3.95
CA ALA A 159 6.23 18.48 3.51
C ALA A 159 6.77 18.94 2.13
N ILE A 160 8.09 18.86 1.91
CA ILE A 160 8.71 19.20 0.62
C ILE A 160 8.07 18.40 -0.52
N GLU A 161 7.90 17.10 -0.32
CA GLU A 161 7.29 16.21 -1.31
C GLU A 161 5.77 16.44 -1.46
N GLU A 162 5.02 16.70 -0.38
CA GLU A 162 3.57 16.94 -0.44
C GLU A 162 3.22 18.22 -1.18
N PHE A 163 3.91 19.30 -0.82
CA PHE A 163 3.66 20.63 -1.37
C PHE A 163 4.40 20.85 -2.70
N GLN A 164 5.27 19.91 -3.09
CA GLN A 164 6.10 19.95 -4.29
C GLN A 164 6.86 21.27 -4.43
N THR A 165 7.37 21.78 -3.29
CA THR A 165 8.11 23.03 -3.23
C THR A 165 9.20 22.97 -2.16
N SER A 166 10.08 23.97 -2.15
CA SER A 166 11.13 24.08 -1.15
C SER A 166 10.56 24.39 0.23
N ILE A 167 11.17 23.84 1.27
CA ILE A 167 10.78 24.04 2.68
C ILE A 167 10.64 25.51 3.09
N VAL A 168 11.44 26.42 2.49
CA VAL A 168 11.37 27.86 2.78
C VAL A 168 10.12 28.55 2.22
N GLU A 169 9.44 27.92 1.28
CA GLU A 169 8.20 28.41 0.67
C GLU A 169 6.96 27.83 1.34
N ILE A 170 7.12 26.80 2.17
CA ILE A 170 6.03 26.15 2.91
C ILE A 170 5.75 26.95 4.18
N PRO A 171 4.49 27.33 4.45
CA PRO A 171 4.12 27.96 5.71
C PRO A 171 4.50 27.08 6.91
N PRO A 172 5.09 27.65 7.98
CA PRO A 172 5.50 26.86 9.15
C PRO A 172 4.35 26.10 9.83
N ASP A 173 3.13 26.64 9.78
CA ASP A 173 1.94 26.00 10.33
C ASP A 173 1.59 24.72 9.53
N ASP A 174 1.82 24.70 8.22
CA ASP A 174 1.56 23.53 7.38
C ASP A 174 2.58 22.40 7.68
N VAL A 175 3.86 22.76 7.89
CA VAL A 175 4.89 21.80 8.33
C VAL A 175 4.57 21.24 9.72
N LEU A 176 4.09 22.10 10.63
CA LEU A 176 3.65 21.66 11.96
C LEU A 176 2.47 20.69 11.88
N ASP A 177 1.52 20.91 10.97
CA ASP A 177 0.41 19.99 10.75
C ASP A 177 0.89 18.63 10.23
N VAL A 178 1.89 18.61 9.34
CA VAL A 178 2.56 17.36 8.90
C VAL A 178 3.21 16.66 10.10
N TYR A 179 4.02 17.38 10.88
CA TYR A 179 4.66 16.85 12.09
C TYR A 179 3.65 16.23 13.06
N LEU A 180 2.55 16.93 13.36
CA LEU A 180 1.52 16.44 14.28
C LEU A 180 0.81 15.19 13.74
N SER A 181 0.58 15.13 12.41
CA SER A 181 0.04 13.94 11.76
C SER A 181 1.00 12.74 11.87
N LEU A 182 2.29 12.97 11.64
CA LEU A 182 3.31 11.94 11.79
C LEU A 182 3.37 11.43 13.23
N TYR A 183 3.41 12.34 14.19
CA TYR A 183 3.48 12.04 15.61
C TYR A 183 2.25 11.29 16.15
N HIS A 184 1.03 11.70 15.74
CA HIS A 184 -0.20 11.15 16.31
C HIS A 184 -0.80 9.96 15.56
N ASP A 185 -0.49 9.81 14.26
CA ASP A 185 -1.12 8.76 13.44
C ASP A 185 -0.10 7.85 12.76
N HIS A 186 0.90 8.41 12.09
CA HIS A 186 1.76 7.59 11.21
C HIS A 186 2.82 6.81 11.97
N VAL A 187 3.65 7.48 12.78
CA VAL A 187 4.69 6.83 13.57
C VAL A 187 4.11 5.80 14.55
N PRO A 188 3.04 6.10 15.32
CA PRO A 188 2.46 5.10 16.23
C PRO A 188 1.94 3.84 15.53
N ARG A 189 1.44 3.95 14.28
CA ARG A 189 1.01 2.79 13.51
C ARG A 189 2.18 1.96 12.98
N LEU A 190 3.25 2.62 12.54
CA LEU A 190 4.47 1.95 12.09
C LEU A 190 5.18 1.25 13.26
N GLU A 191 5.20 1.86 14.43
CA GLU A 191 5.72 1.27 15.67
C GLU A 191 4.86 0.08 16.13
N ALA A 192 3.53 0.21 16.08
CA ALA A 192 2.62 -0.90 16.40
C ALA A 192 2.72 -2.10 15.44
N ALA A 193 3.30 -1.89 14.26
CA ALA A 193 3.61 -2.92 13.28
C ALA A 193 5.05 -3.44 13.40
N ASP A 194 5.78 -3.01 14.44
CA ASP A 194 7.17 -3.37 14.70
C ASP A 194 8.13 -3.03 13.53
N LEU A 195 7.82 -2.00 12.72
CA LEU A 195 8.67 -1.58 11.59
C LEU A 195 9.70 -0.53 11.98
N VAL A 196 9.33 0.35 12.91
CA VAL A 196 10.17 1.45 13.42
C VAL A 196 10.10 1.51 14.94
N GLU A 197 11.11 2.11 15.55
CA GLU A 197 11.14 2.46 16.97
C GLU A 197 11.14 3.99 17.10
N TYR A 198 10.33 4.53 18.02
CA TYR A 198 10.29 5.96 18.28
C TYR A 198 10.80 6.31 19.67
N ASP A 199 11.87 7.11 19.72
CA ASP A 199 12.41 7.69 20.96
C ASP A 199 11.82 9.10 21.16
N GLN A 200 10.81 9.19 22.02
CA GLN A 200 10.14 10.46 22.35
C GLN A 200 11.05 11.46 23.06
N GLU A 201 12.07 11.02 23.82
CA GLU A 201 12.96 11.95 24.52
C GLU A 201 13.89 12.67 23.53
N ARG A 202 14.27 11.98 22.46
CA ARG A 202 15.18 12.48 21.42
C ARG A 202 14.47 12.91 20.14
N ASP A 203 13.16 12.67 20.06
CA ASP A 203 12.32 12.85 18.87
C ASP A 203 12.90 12.15 17.63
N LEU A 204 13.34 10.90 17.83
CA LEU A 204 14.08 10.12 16.84
C LEU A 204 13.26 8.91 16.39
N VAL A 205 13.16 8.69 15.09
CA VAL A 205 12.58 7.49 14.48
C VAL A 205 13.73 6.65 13.93
N ALA A 206 13.78 5.37 14.28
CA ALA A 206 14.81 4.45 13.81
C ALA A 206 14.20 3.15 13.28
N LEU A 207 14.93 2.44 12.43
CA LEU A 207 14.48 1.14 11.94
C LEU A 207 14.51 0.13 13.08
N SER A 208 13.44 -0.63 13.27
CA SER A 208 13.43 -1.68 14.28
C SER A 208 14.33 -2.85 13.86
N ALA A 209 14.73 -3.69 14.82
CA ALA A 209 15.47 -4.92 14.51
C ALA A 209 14.67 -5.88 13.61
N GLU A 210 13.34 -5.87 13.71
CA GLU A 210 12.44 -6.69 12.88
C GLU A 210 12.31 -6.11 11.47
N GLY A 211 12.15 -4.79 11.33
CA GLY A 211 12.20 -4.05 10.06
C GLY A 211 13.50 -4.32 9.29
N ALA A 212 14.66 -4.24 9.97
CA ALA A 212 15.95 -4.56 9.38
C ALA A 212 16.07 -6.02 8.90
N SER A 213 15.43 -6.95 9.61
CA SER A 213 15.39 -8.37 9.21
C SER A 213 14.46 -8.62 8.01
N HIS A 214 13.42 -7.81 7.83
CA HIS A 214 12.51 -7.89 6.68
C HIS A 214 13.22 -7.48 5.37
N ALA A 215 13.99 -6.39 5.38
CA ALA A 215 14.78 -5.96 4.22
C ALA A 215 15.89 -6.97 3.86
N ALA A 216 16.51 -7.61 4.85
CA ALA A 216 17.62 -8.54 4.62
C ALA A 216 17.17 -9.89 4.01
N SER A 217 15.92 -10.31 4.21
CA SER A 217 15.43 -11.61 3.72
C SER A 217 15.03 -11.60 2.24
N ALA A 218 14.85 -10.43 1.61
CA ALA A 218 14.46 -10.32 0.20
C ALA A 218 15.65 -10.24 -0.78
N VAL A 219 16.88 -10.08 -0.27
CA VAL A 219 18.10 -9.95 -1.10
C VAL A 219 18.84 -11.29 -1.29
N ASP A 220 18.46 -12.33 -0.56
CA ASP A 220 19.16 -13.61 -0.51
C ASP A 220 18.27 -14.78 -1.01
N GLU A 221 17.85 -14.74 -2.28
CA GLU A 221 17.46 -15.94 -3.08
C GLU A 221 17.72 -15.77 -4.58
#